data_AF-A0AB34INJ0-F1
#
_entry.id   AF-A0AB34INJ0-F1
#
_cell.length_a   1.000
_cell.length_b   1.000
_cell.length_c   1.000
_cell.angle_alpha   90.00
_cell.angle_beta   90.00
_cell.angle_gamma   90.00
#
_symmetry.space_group_name_H-M   'P 1'
#
loop_
_entity.id
_entity.type
_entity.pdbx_description
1 polymer ?
#
loop_
_entity_poly.entity_id
_entity_poly.type
_entity_poly.pdbx_seq_one_letter_code
_entity_poly.pdbx_strand_id
1 'polypeptide(L)'
;MAVLLASPLLSAGRPPVKHFINLSNGIEALEPLARAGLAADSVSFVRVQSSHCEARDFDGILSSLDHNLLMHLALGFECRVYDYGSRGNVWENARGEAELRFVPRALWWGLEWARYALHTLWRLPPAREPPTLRGVNVQSLFDAQMRKLPKPLGKRLKYYRPYVAADLAELRLRCFYAETDLDGNREAYGAMLRRYASRAAVSELTHGPPPEPGELGLYEFDRRARRGEGSVPPHTLKRRS
;
A
#
# COMPACT_ATOMS: atom_id res chain seq x y z
N MET A 1 -33.96 3.56 6.78
CA MET A 1 -33.52 2.79 5.59
C MET A 1 -32.49 3.63 4.85
N ALA A 2 -31.20 3.27 4.96
CA ALA A 2 -30.14 3.94 4.22
C ALA A 2 -30.08 3.34 2.81
N VAL A 3 -30.26 4.17 1.79
CA VAL A 3 -30.05 3.80 0.40
C VAL A 3 -28.55 3.58 0.22
N LEU A 4 -28.13 2.32 0.15
CA LEU A 4 -26.81 1.92 -0.33
C LEU A 4 -26.76 2.28 -1.82
N LEU A 5 -26.31 3.50 -2.14
CA LEU A 5 -25.86 3.82 -3.48
C LEU A 5 -24.59 3.00 -3.71
N ALA A 6 -24.73 1.84 -4.35
CA ALA A 6 -23.62 1.12 -4.91
C ALA A 6 -22.84 2.08 -5.80
N SER A 7 -21.58 2.34 -5.48
CA SER A 7 -20.74 3.28 -6.22
C SER A 7 -20.56 2.74 -7.64
N PRO A 8 -21.08 3.42 -8.69
CA PRO A 8 -21.19 2.84 -10.03
C PRO A 8 -19.85 2.69 -10.77
N LEU A 9 -18.72 3.08 -10.17
CA LEU A 9 -17.39 3.03 -10.79
C LEU A 9 -16.65 1.69 -10.61
N LEU A 10 -17.18 0.76 -9.80
CA LEU A 10 -16.50 -0.52 -9.51
C LEU A 10 -17.24 -1.75 -10.04
N SER A 11 -18.40 -1.58 -10.69
CA SER A 11 -19.17 -2.68 -11.26
C SER A 11 -18.88 -2.86 -12.75
N ALA A 12 -18.45 -4.07 -13.14
CA ALA A 12 -18.26 -4.60 -14.50
C ALA A 12 -17.00 -4.18 -15.31
N GLY A 13 -16.10 -3.35 -14.77
CA GLY A 13 -14.80 -3.04 -15.40
C GLY A 13 -13.60 -3.71 -14.71
N ARG A 14 -12.43 -3.73 -15.36
CA ARG A 14 -11.16 -4.10 -14.70
C ARG A 14 -10.96 -3.16 -13.50
N PRO A 15 -10.58 -3.66 -12.32
CA PRO A 15 -10.44 -2.82 -11.14
C PRO A 15 -9.41 -1.71 -11.38
N PRO A 16 -9.64 -0.50 -10.84
CA PRO A 16 -8.65 0.57 -10.93
C PRO A 16 -7.36 0.12 -10.23
N VAL A 17 -6.22 0.53 -10.81
CA VAL A 17 -4.89 0.07 -10.40
C VAL A 17 -4.16 1.19 -9.67
N LYS A 18 -3.44 0.85 -8.59
CA LYS A 18 -2.52 1.74 -7.89
C LYS A 18 -1.13 1.10 -7.84
N HIS A 19 -0.12 1.90 -8.13
CA HIS A 19 1.26 1.45 -8.24
C HIS A 19 2.06 1.89 -7.02
N PHE A 20 2.76 0.95 -6.40
CA PHE A 20 3.54 1.16 -5.20
C PHE A 20 4.97 0.66 -5.39
N ILE A 21 5.95 1.51 -5.12
CA ILE A 21 7.35 1.13 -5.10
C ILE A 21 7.75 0.72 -3.68
N ASN A 22 8.22 -0.51 -3.50
CA ASN A 22 8.81 -0.92 -2.22
C ASN A 22 10.26 -0.41 -2.13
N LEU A 23 10.56 0.34 -1.07
CA LEU A 23 11.90 0.86 -0.84
C LEU A 23 12.83 -0.20 -0.22
N SER A 24 14.13 -0.23 -0.58
CA SER A 24 14.83 0.69 -1.49
C SER A 24 14.87 0.21 -2.93
N ASN A 25 15.21 -1.06 -3.17
CA ASN A 25 15.63 -1.53 -4.49
C ASN A 25 14.51 -1.43 -5.54
N GLY A 26 13.23 -1.49 -5.11
CA GLY A 26 12.10 -1.20 -5.99
C GLY A 26 12.14 0.16 -6.69
N ILE A 27 12.95 1.13 -6.24
CA ILE A 27 13.18 2.40 -6.95
C ILE A 27 13.59 2.17 -8.42
N GLU A 28 14.25 1.06 -8.73
CA GLU A 28 14.62 0.69 -10.11
C GLU A 28 13.42 0.50 -11.03
N ALA A 29 12.24 0.21 -10.48
CA ALA A 29 11.01 0.08 -11.27
C ALA A 29 10.52 1.42 -11.83
N LEU A 30 10.97 2.56 -11.32
CA LEU A 30 10.51 3.89 -11.77
C LEU A 30 10.77 4.10 -13.27
N GLU A 31 11.95 3.71 -13.77
CA GLU A 31 12.31 3.93 -15.18
C GLU A 31 11.58 2.98 -16.14
N PRO A 32 11.50 1.65 -15.90
CA PRO A 32 10.64 0.76 -16.68
C PRO A 32 9.16 1.18 -16.69
N LEU A 33 8.62 1.62 -15.55
CA LEU A 33 7.23 2.07 -15.47
C LEU A 33 6.99 3.35 -16.26
N ALA A 34 7.89 4.34 -16.16
CA ALA A 34 7.81 5.56 -16.95
C ALA A 34 7.89 5.26 -18.46
N ARG A 35 8.79 4.36 -18.88
CA ARG A 35 8.88 3.90 -20.29
C ARG A 35 7.63 3.17 -20.76
N ALA A 36 6.91 2.51 -19.86
CA ALA A 36 5.61 1.89 -20.14
C ALA A 36 4.45 2.91 -20.17
N GLY A 37 4.73 4.21 -20.04
CA GLY A 37 3.74 5.27 -20.11
C GLY A 37 3.04 5.58 -18.78
N LEU A 38 3.53 5.05 -17.66
CA LEU A 38 2.99 5.39 -16.35
C LEU A 38 3.45 6.80 -15.93
N ALA A 39 2.49 7.69 -15.66
CA ALA A 39 2.78 9.06 -15.22
C ALA A 39 3.51 9.07 -13.88
N ALA A 40 4.45 9.99 -13.69
CA ALA A 40 5.26 10.04 -12.48
C ALA A 40 4.39 10.29 -11.23
N ASP A 41 3.38 11.15 -11.29
CA ASP A 41 2.43 11.42 -10.19
C ASP A 41 1.50 10.23 -9.82
N SER A 42 1.48 9.16 -10.62
CA SER A 42 0.60 8.01 -10.42
C SER A 42 1.21 6.88 -9.57
N VAL A 43 2.43 7.09 -9.06
CA VAL A 43 3.18 6.12 -8.26
C VAL A 43 3.33 6.58 -6.82
N SER A 44 3.04 5.68 -5.89
CA SER A 44 3.24 5.86 -4.44
C SER A 44 4.42 5.03 -3.95
N PHE A 45 4.92 5.32 -2.75
CA PHE A 45 5.99 4.55 -2.11
C PHE A 45 5.48 3.79 -0.89
N VAL A 46 6.04 2.61 -0.65
CA VAL A 46 5.85 1.81 0.56
C VAL A 46 7.19 1.30 1.06
N ARG A 47 7.24 0.79 2.29
CA ARG A 47 8.47 0.23 2.84
C ARG A 47 8.21 -1.01 3.69
N VAL A 48 7.98 -2.12 3.02
CA VAL A 48 7.96 -3.46 3.62
C VAL A 48 9.40 -3.97 3.69
N GLN A 49 9.95 -4.04 4.90
CA GLN A 49 11.37 -4.36 5.09
C GLN A 49 11.61 -5.87 5.13
N SER A 50 12.54 -6.36 4.31
CA SER A 50 12.98 -7.76 4.35
C SER A 50 13.57 -8.16 5.71
N SER A 51 14.18 -7.22 6.43
CA SER A 51 14.76 -7.45 7.76
C SER A 51 13.71 -7.88 8.78
N HIS A 52 12.47 -7.37 8.70
CA HIS A 52 11.39 -7.88 9.55
C HIS A 52 11.03 -9.32 9.20
N CYS A 53 11.05 -9.67 7.91
CA CYS A 53 10.81 -11.05 7.48
C CYS A 53 11.91 -11.99 7.99
N GLU A 54 13.18 -11.57 7.90
CA GLU A 54 14.34 -12.33 8.40
C GLU A 54 14.30 -12.55 9.91
N ALA A 55 13.92 -11.51 10.65
CA ALA A 55 13.77 -11.57 12.11
C ALA A 55 12.46 -12.26 12.55
N ARG A 56 11.59 -12.67 11.62
CA ARG A 56 10.23 -13.17 11.89
C ARG A 56 9.39 -12.18 12.73
N ASP A 57 9.62 -10.90 12.51
CA ASP A 57 8.90 -9.80 13.13
C ASP A 57 7.60 -9.51 12.36
N PHE A 58 6.59 -10.34 12.62
CA PHE A 58 5.26 -10.24 12.01
C PHE A 58 4.58 -8.90 12.29
N ASP A 59 4.82 -8.31 13.46
CA ASP A 59 4.25 -7.03 13.86
C ASP A 59 4.92 -5.87 13.12
N GLY A 60 6.24 -5.92 12.96
CA GLY A 60 7.02 -4.96 12.19
C GLY A 60 6.57 -4.91 10.72
N ILE A 61 6.35 -6.07 10.10
CA ILE A 61 5.81 -6.15 8.73
C ILE A 61 4.49 -5.39 8.62
N LEU A 62 3.51 -5.69 9.48
CA LEU A 62 2.20 -5.06 9.43
C LEU A 62 2.24 -3.57 9.83
N SER A 63 3.13 -3.21 10.75
CA SER A 63 3.32 -1.83 11.19
C SER A 63 3.89 -0.96 10.06
N SER A 64 4.63 -1.54 9.13
CA SER A 64 5.23 -0.83 7.99
C SER A 64 4.26 -0.57 6.82
N LEU A 65 3.04 -1.14 6.85
CA LEU A 65 2.07 -0.96 5.77
C LEU A 65 1.62 0.50 5.67
N ASP A 66 1.72 1.07 4.48
CA ASP A 66 1.36 2.46 4.19
C ASP A 66 -0.17 2.70 4.26
N HIS A 67 -0.57 3.90 4.68
CA HIS A 67 -1.97 4.26 4.82
C HIS A 67 -2.70 4.38 3.47
N ASN A 68 -2.04 4.83 2.40
CA ASN A 68 -2.63 4.83 1.06
C ASN A 68 -2.77 3.41 0.53
N LEU A 69 -1.80 2.53 0.77
CA LEU A 69 -1.93 1.11 0.42
C LEU A 69 -3.16 0.48 1.10
N LEU A 70 -3.30 0.67 2.41
CA LEU A 70 -4.42 0.14 3.19
C LEU A 70 -5.77 0.68 2.71
N MET A 71 -5.86 1.99 2.43
CA MET A 71 -7.10 2.60 1.94
C MET A 71 -7.47 2.09 0.55
N HIS A 72 -6.52 2.08 -0.40
CA HIS A 72 -6.79 1.60 -1.76
C HIS A 72 -7.19 0.12 -1.79
N LEU A 73 -6.54 -0.72 -0.98
CA LEU A 73 -6.93 -2.13 -0.84
C LEU A 73 -8.35 -2.28 -0.29
N ALA A 74 -8.71 -1.51 0.75
CA ALA A 74 -10.07 -1.55 1.31
C ALA A 74 -11.11 -1.15 0.26
N LEU A 75 -10.85 -0.06 -0.48
CA LEU A 75 -11.73 0.42 -1.56
C LEU A 75 -11.75 -0.50 -2.80
N GLY A 76 -11.04 -1.62 -2.80
CA GLY A 76 -11.08 -2.63 -3.85
C GLY A 76 -10.20 -2.35 -5.06
N PHE A 77 -9.24 -1.42 -4.97
CA PHE A 77 -8.25 -1.21 -6.02
C PHE A 77 -7.31 -2.42 -6.13
N GLU A 78 -6.78 -2.66 -7.33
CA GLU A 78 -5.61 -3.51 -7.49
C GLU A 78 -4.36 -2.74 -7.11
N CYS A 79 -3.70 -3.13 -6.02
CA CYS A 79 -2.45 -2.52 -5.57
C CYS A 79 -1.28 -3.38 -6.06
N ARG A 80 -0.46 -2.81 -6.95
CA ARG A 80 0.74 -3.45 -7.49
C ARG A 80 1.97 -2.94 -6.74
N VAL A 81 2.70 -3.83 -6.08
CA VAL A 81 3.94 -3.51 -5.39
C VAL A 81 5.13 -4.00 -6.21
N TYR A 82 6.09 -3.12 -6.48
CA TYR A 82 7.30 -3.40 -7.24
C TYR A 82 8.52 -3.41 -6.33
N ASP A 83 9.36 -4.44 -6.42
CA ASP A 83 10.61 -4.55 -5.66
C ASP A 83 11.66 -5.34 -6.42
N TYR A 84 12.93 -5.11 -6.14
CA TYR A 84 14.05 -5.75 -6.84
C TYR A 84 14.91 -6.54 -5.85
N GLY A 85 15.30 -7.76 -6.24
CA GLY A 85 16.04 -8.68 -5.38
C GLY A 85 17.47 -8.90 -5.85
N SER A 86 18.44 -8.83 -4.93
CA SER A 86 19.86 -9.13 -5.19
C SER A 86 20.24 -10.57 -4.92
N ARG A 87 19.37 -11.31 -4.22
CA ARG A 87 19.65 -12.68 -3.78
C ARG A 87 18.71 -13.65 -4.47
N GLY A 88 19.22 -14.33 -5.49
CA GLY A 88 18.55 -15.44 -6.13
C GLY A 88 18.28 -16.56 -5.13
N ASN A 89 17.10 -17.15 -5.21
CA ASN A 89 16.75 -18.38 -4.51
C ASN A 89 16.25 -19.38 -5.54
N VAL A 90 16.40 -20.68 -5.26
CA VAL A 90 15.81 -21.72 -6.09
C VAL A 90 14.33 -21.86 -5.74
N TRP A 91 13.48 -21.84 -6.76
CA TRP A 91 12.04 -22.00 -6.69
C TRP A 91 11.63 -23.17 -7.56
N GLU A 92 10.56 -23.85 -7.18
CA GLU A 92 9.92 -24.83 -8.05
C GLU A 92 8.94 -24.11 -8.98
N ASN A 93 9.04 -24.36 -10.29
CA ASN A 93 8.11 -23.84 -11.27
C ASN A 93 6.84 -24.72 -11.38
N ALA A 94 5.88 -24.33 -12.22
CA ALA A 94 4.63 -25.07 -12.39
C ALA A 94 4.79 -26.50 -12.95
N ARG A 95 5.98 -26.85 -13.46
CA ARG A 95 6.34 -28.18 -13.98
C ARG A 95 7.11 -29.02 -12.95
N GLY A 96 7.34 -28.51 -11.74
CA GLY A 96 8.16 -29.19 -10.73
C GLY A 96 9.67 -28.99 -10.92
N GLU A 97 10.10 -28.06 -11.78
CA GLU A 97 11.51 -27.86 -12.08
C GLU A 97 12.11 -26.72 -11.25
N ALA A 98 13.36 -26.89 -10.84
CA ALA A 98 14.12 -25.87 -10.11
C ALA A 98 14.49 -24.69 -11.02
N GLU A 99 14.15 -23.47 -10.59
CA GLU A 99 14.39 -22.22 -11.29
C GLU A 99 14.98 -21.17 -10.32
N LEU A 100 16.04 -20.47 -10.73
CA LEU A 100 16.60 -19.36 -9.95
C LEU A 100 15.70 -18.13 -10.11
N ARG A 101 15.16 -17.60 -9.01
CA ARG A 101 14.38 -16.36 -9.01
C ARG A 101 14.83 -15.40 -7.91
N PHE A 102 14.81 -14.12 -8.24
CA PHE A 102 15.24 -13.02 -7.39
C PHE A 102 14.08 -12.35 -6.65
N VAL A 103 13.11 -13.15 -6.18
CA VAL A 103 11.94 -12.59 -5.48
C VAL A 103 12.36 -12.08 -4.10
N PRO A 104 12.23 -10.76 -3.81
CA PRO A 104 12.57 -10.20 -2.50
C PRO A 104 11.72 -10.81 -1.38
N ARG A 105 12.32 -11.01 -0.20
CA ARG A 105 11.61 -11.54 0.98
C ARG A 105 10.44 -10.66 1.40
N ALA A 106 10.56 -9.35 1.23
CA ALA A 106 9.48 -8.40 1.48
C ALA A 106 8.22 -8.73 0.67
N LEU A 107 8.38 -9.24 -0.56
CA LEU A 107 7.24 -9.61 -1.42
C LEU A 107 6.69 -10.99 -1.03
N TRP A 108 7.47 -12.07 -1.20
CA TRP A 108 6.92 -13.42 -1.05
C TRP A 108 6.57 -13.79 0.39
N TRP A 109 7.14 -13.12 1.40
CA TRP A 109 6.78 -13.31 2.80
C TRP A 109 6.01 -12.12 3.34
N GLY A 110 6.60 -10.93 3.26
CA GLY A 110 6.04 -9.74 3.91
C GLY A 110 4.63 -9.41 3.41
N LEU A 111 4.45 -9.32 2.10
CA LEU A 111 3.13 -9.03 1.51
C LEU A 111 2.17 -10.20 1.61
N GLU A 112 2.65 -11.44 1.62
CA GLU A 112 1.78 -12.60 1.84
C GLU A 112 1.20 -12.63 3.26
N TRP A 113 2.02 -12.31 4.26
CA TRP A 113 1.56 -12.11 5.63
C TRP A 113 0.57 -10.93 5.73
N ALA A 114 0.88 -9.81 5.07
CA ALA A 114 -0.03 -8.65 5.02
C ALA A 114 -1.38 -9.02 4.40
N ARG A 115 -1.38 -9.75 3.26
CA ARG A 115 -2.58 -10.23 2.59
C ARG A 115 -3.42 -11.07 3.54
N TYR A 116 -2.83 -12.07 4.18
CA TYR A 116 -3.53 -12.94 5.12
C TYR A 116 -4.10 -12.18 6.34
N ALA A 117 -3.30 -11.30 6.96
CA ALA A 117 -3.71 -10.55 8.14
C ALA A 117 -4.87 -9.59 7.84
N LEU A 118 -4.77 -8.82 6.75
CA LEU A 118 -5.81 -7.89 6.32
C LEU A 118 -7.10 -8.62 5.97
N HIS A 119 -6.99 -9.72 5.21
CA HIS A 119 -8.12 -10.56 4.84
C HIS A 119 -8.90 -11.04 6.08
N THR A 120 -8.17 -11.51 7.11
CA THR A 120 -8.74 -11.93 8.39
C THR A 120 -9.36 -10.77 9.18
N LEU A 121 -8.64 -9.65 9.31
CA LEU A 121 -9.07 -8.50 10.12
C LEU A 121 -10.28 -7.77 9.52
N TRP A 122 -10.37 -7.75 8.19
CA TRP A 122 -11.46 -7.12 7.45
C TRP A 122 -12.67 -8.04 7.30
N ARG A 123 -12.52 -9.33 7.62
CA ARG A 123 -13.55 -10.38 7.52
C ARG A 123 -14.03 -10.57 6.07
N LEU A 124 -13.08 -10.67 5.15
CA LEU A 124 -13.39 -11.04 3.78
C LEU A 124 -13.86 -12.52 3.73
N PRO A 125 -14.64 -12.91 2.70
CA PRO A 125 -14.97 -14.31 2.45
C PRO A 125 -13.72 -15.20 2.42
N PRO A 126 -13.77 -16.49 2.77
CA PRO A 126 -12.60 -17.36 2.78
C PRO A 126 -11.77 -17.24 1.49
N ALA A 127 -10.45 -17.07 1.66
CA ALA A 127 -9.54 -16.96 0.52
C ALA A 127 -9.59 -18.26 -0.30
N ARG A 128 -9.48 -18.13 -1.62
CA ARG A 128 -9.52 -19.28 -2.54
C ARG A 128 -8.32 -20.21 -2.37
N GLU A 129 -7.18 -19.64 -2.01
CA GLU A 129 -5.92 -20.34 -1.83
C GLU A 129 -5.39 -20.12 -0.41
N PRO A 130 -4.81 -21.16 0.23
CA PRO A 130 -4.14 -20.99 1.52
C PRO A 130 -2.91 -20.07 1.36
N PRO A 131 -2.48 -19.40 2.43
CA PRO A 131 -1.25 -18.63 2.37
C PRO A 131 -0.05 -19.54 2.13
N THR A 132 0.82 -19.16 1.20
CA THR A 132 2.01 -19.96 0.87
C THR A 132 3.30 -19.16 0.92
N LEU A 133 4.35 -19.76 1.47
CA LEU A 133 5.72 -19.24 1.40
C LEU A 133 6.55 -20.21 0.57
N ARG A 134 6.97 -19.79 -0.63
CA ARG A 134 7.74 -20.63 -1.57
C ARG A 134 7.05 -21.98 -1.87
N GLY A 135 5.74 -21.94 -2.09
CA GLY A 135 4.93 -23.14 -2.36
C GLY A 135 4.54 -23.95 -1.12
N VAL A 136 5.07 -23.64 0.06
CA VAL A 136 4.71 -24.33 1.31
C VAL A 136 3.51 -23.63 1.95
N ASN A 137 2.45 -24.38 2.26
CA ASN A 137 1.31 -23.86 3.03
C ASN A 137 1.75 -23.47 4.45
N VAL A 138 1.49 -22.21 4.83
CA VAL A 138 1.86 -21.64 6.14
C VAL A 138 0.68 -21.20 6.99
N GLN A 139 -0.53 -21.66 6.68
CA GLN A 139 -1.76 -21.21 7.35
C GLN A 139 -1.69 -21.35 8.87
N SER A 140 -1.29 -22.52 9.39
CA SER A 140 -1.19 -22.76 10.84
C SER A 140 -0.21 -21.82 11.54
N LEU A 141 0.89 -21.46 10.87
CA LEU A 141 1.84 -20.47 11.38
C LEU A 141 1.18 -19.10 11.45
N PHE A 142 0.51 -18.68 10.39
CA PHE A 142 -0.17 -17.39 10.31
C PHE A 142 -1.32 -17.26 11.30
N ASP A 143 -2.12 -18.31 11.49
CA ASP A 143 -3.15 -18.40 12.54
C ASP A 143 -2.56 -18.21 13.95
N ALA A 144 -1.39 -18.83 14.21
CA ALA A 144 -0.70 -18.66 15.49
C ALA A 144 -0.20 -17.23 15.72
N GLN A 145 0.23 -16.53 14.66
CA GLN A 145 0.68 -15.15 14.77
C GLN A 145 -0.49 -14.17 14.88
N MET A 146 -1.60 -14.41 14.18
CA MET A 146 -2.81 -13.58 14.30
C MET A 146 -3.36 -13.53 15.73
N ARG A 147 -3.24 -14.64 16.47
CA ARG A 147 -3.63 -14.71 17.89
C ARG A 147 -2.74 -13.86 18.81
N LYS A 148 -1.52 -13.55 18.38
CA LYS A 148 -0.53 -12.75 19.14
C LYS A 148 -0.52 -11.28 18.76
N LEU A 149 -1.31 -10.88 17.75
CA LEU A 149 -1.30 -9.53 17.21
C LEU A 149 -1.58 -8.47 18.30
N PRO A 150 -0.69 -7.48 18.50
CA PRO A 150 -0.88 -6.43 19.49
C PRO A 150 -2.18 -5.64 19.26
N LYS A 151 -2.90 -5.34 20.34
CA LYS A 151 -4.18 -4.61 20.28
C LYS A 151 -4.09 -3.28 19.51
N PRO A 152 -3.07 -2.42 19.71
CA PRO A 152 -2.97 -1.15 18.96
C PRO A 152 -2.80 -1.37 17.45
N LEU A 153 -1.95 -2.32 17.06
CA LEU A 153 -1.72 -2.67 15.66
C LEU A 153 -3.00 -3.25 15.03
N GLY A 154 -3.65 -4.19 15.71
CA GLY A 154 -4.93 -4.73 15.27
C GLY A 154 -6.02 -3.66 15.13
N LYS A 155 -6.08 -2.65 16.01
CA LYS A 155 -7.00 -1.50 15.88
C LYS A 155 -6.69 -0.65 14.65
N ARG A 156 -5.42 -0.32 14.42
CA ARG A 156 -4.98 0.45 13.25
C ARG A 156 -5.38 -0.23 11.95
N LEU A 157 -5.14 -1.54 11.83
CA LEU A 157 -5.51 -2.27 10.61
C LEU A 157 -7.03 -2.42 10.44
N LYS A 158 -7.77 -2.63 11.54
CA LYS A 158 -9.23 -2.68 11.54
C LYS A 158 -9.91 -1.36 11.22
N TYR A 159 -9.21 -0.22 11.40
CA TYR A 159 -9.72 1.11 11.06
C TYR A 159 -10.26 1.18 9.61
N TYR A 160 -9.64 0.44 8.70
CA TYR A 160 -10.01 0.45 7.28
C TYR A 160 -11.25 -0.38 6.94
N ARG A 161 -11.66 -1.27 7.86
CA ARG A 161 -12.74 -2.23 7.62
C ARG A 161 -14.07 -1.60 7.19
N PRO A 162 -14.53 -0.45 7.75
CA PRO A 162 -15.76 0.19 7.30
C PRO A 162 -15.73 0.69 5.85
N TYR A 163 -14.53 0.86 5.26
CA TYR A 163 -14.35 1.31 3.88
C TYR A 163 -14.15 0.15 2.90
N VAL A 164 -14.22 -1.10 3.38
CA VAL A 164 -14.09 -2.28 2.53
C VAL A 164 -15.23 -2.30 1.52
N ALA A 165 -14.88 -2.31 0.23
CA ALA A 165 -15.86 -2.37 -0.85
C ALA A 165 -16.76 -3.61 -0.70
N ALA A 166 -18.07 -3.41 -0.88
CA ALA A 166 -19.08 -4.43 -0.56
C ALA A 166 -18.93 -5.71 -1.41
N ASP A 167 -18.37 -5.60 -2.60
CA ASP A 167 -18.12 -6.67 -3.56
C ASP A 167 -16.68 -7.25 -3.49
N LEU A 168 -15.86 -6.77 -2.55
CA LEU A 168 -14.47 -7.24 -2.42
C LEU A 168 -14.42 -8.65 -1.83
N ALA A 169 -14.32 -9.64 -2.70
CA ALA A 169 -14.19 -11.04 -2.29
C ALA A 169 -12.75 -11.39 -1.82
N GLU A 170 -11.74 -10.77 -2.41
CA GLU A 170 -10.33 -11.03 -2.11
C GLU A 170 -9.50 -9.74 -2.30
N LEU A 171 -8.45 -9.59 -1.51
CA LEU A 171 -7.49 -8.50 -1.66
C LEU A 171 -6.78 -8.59 -3.01
N ARG A 172 -6.82 -7.50 -3.76
CA ARG A 172 -6.15 -7.38 -5.07
C ARG A 172 -4.72 -6.84 -4.88
N LEU A 173 -3.94 -7.47 -4.00
CA LEU A 173 -2.53 -7.13 -3.74
C LEU A 173 -1.62 -8.00 -4.63
N ARG A 174 -0.95 -7.40 -5.61
CA ARG A 174 -0.06 -8.11 -6.54
C ARG A 174 1.37 -7.61 -6.38
N CYS A 175 2.34 -8.51 -6.47
CA CYS A 175 3.75 -8.18 -6.43
C CYS A 175 4.43 -8.43 -7.77
N PHE A 176 5.34 -7.55 -8.16
CA PHE A 176 6.18 -7.66 -9.35
C PHE A 176 7.63 -7.48 -8.93
N TYR A 177 8.54 -8.26 -9.52
CA TYR A 177 9.94 -8.21 -9.16
C TYR A 177 10.87 -8.37 -10.35
N ALA A 178 12.12 -7.95 -10.14
CA ALA A 178 13.25 -8.19 -11.02
C ALA A 178 14.54 -8.35 -10.20
N GLU A 179 15.63 -8.72 -10.87
CA GLU A 179 16.97 -8.76 -10.29
C GLU A 179 17.58 -7.35 -10.21
N THR A 180 18.44 -7.11 -9.22
CA THR A 180 19.21 -5.86 -9.08
C THR A 180 20.69 -6.12 -8.87
N ASP A 181 21.50 -5.30 -9.53
CA ASP A 181 22.94 -5.16 -9.33
C ASP A 181 23.30 -3.90 -8.49
N LEU A 182 22.30 -3.14 -8.04
CA LEU A 182 22.46 -1.86 -7.34
C LEU A 182 22.18 -1.95 -5.84
N ASP A 183 22.10 -3.17 -5.29
CA ASP A 183 21.77 -3.37 -3.88
C ASP A 183 22.72 -2.61 -2.94
N GLY A 184 22.12 -1.86 -2.01
CA GLY A 184 22.87 -0.98 -1.11
C GLY A 184 23.39 0.33 -1.73
N ASN A 185 23.27 0.56 -3.04
CA ASN A 185 23.74 1.79 -3.71
C ASN A 185 22.78 2.97 -3.51
N ARG A 186 22.83 3.57 -2.31
CA ARG A 186 21.97 4.70 -1.92
C ARG A 186 22.11 5.93 -2.81
N GLU A 187 23.31 6.19 -3.33
CA GLU A 187 23.57 7.34 -4.18
C GLU A 187 22.85 7.21 -5.53
N ALA A 188 22.95 6.03 -6.16
CA ALA A 188 22.24 5.74 -7.41
C ALA A 188 20.73 5.85 -7.25
N TYR A 189 20.17 5.27 -6.17
CA TYR A 189 18.75 5.38 -5.84
C TYR A 189 18.31 6.84 -5.60
N GLY A 190 19.12 7.62 -4.88
CA GLY A 190 18.87 9.04 -4.67
C GLY A 190 18.83 9.84 -5.99
N ALA A 191 19.73 9.53 -6.92
CA ALA A 191 19.75 10.14 -8.25
C ALA A 191 18.53 9.74 -9.09
N MET A 192 18.05 8.49 -9.00
CA MET A 192 16.79 8.06 -9.64
C MET A 192 15.58 8.83 -9.10
N LEU A 193 15.46 8.94 -7.77
CA LEU A 193 14.35 9.66 -7.13
C LEU A 193 14.32 11.15 -7.49
N ARG A 194 15.49 11.81 -7.53
CA ARG A 194 15.56 13.22 -7.96
C ARG A 194 15.10 13.40 -9.40
N ARG A 195 15.54 12.53 -10.32
CA ARG A 195 15.07 12.55 -11.73
C ARG A 195 13.57 12.32 -11.83
N TYR A 196 13.04 11.38 -11.06
CA TYR A 196 11.61 11.13 -10.98
C TYR A 196 10.83 12.36 -10.47
N ALA A 197 11.29 13.00 -9.38
CA ALA A 197 10.67 14.20 -8.85
C ALA A 197 10.65 15.35 -9.87
N SER A 198 11.74 15.54 -10.61
CA SER A 198 11.78 16.54 -11.69
C SER A 198 10.77 16.26 -12.80
N ARG A 199 10.54 14.99 -13.17
CA ARG A 199 9.50 14.61 -14.15
C ARG A 199 8.08 14.83 -13.59
N ALA A 200 7.85 14.52 -12.32
CA ALA A 200 6.56 14.74 -11.66
C ALA A 200 6.19 16.24 -11.62
N ALA A 201 7.13 17.11 -11.25
CA ALA A 201 6.92 18.55 -11.22
C ALA A 201 6.52 19.12 -12.61
N VAL A 202 7.09 18.58 -13.70
CA VAL A 202 6.71 18.97 -15.06
C VAL A 202 5.29 18.52 -15.41
N SER A 203 4.86 17.34 -14.93
CA SER A 203 3.48 16.84 -15.09
C SER A 203 2.47 17.76 -14.41
N GLU A 204 2.76 18.22 -13.20
CA GLU A 204 1.86 19.09 -12.42
C GLU A 204 1.62 20.46 -13.07
N LEU A 205 2.64 21.03 -13.74
CA LEU A 205 2.51 22.31 -14.45
C LEU A 205 1.45 22.30 -15.58
N THR A 206 1.00 21.12 -16.01
CA THR A 206 -0.06 20.98 -17.03
C THR A 206 -1.49 21.05 -16.45
N HIS A 207 -1.66 20.95 -15.13
CA HIS A 207 -2.97 20.85 -14.47
C HIS A 207 -3.48 22.16 -13.83
N GLY A 208 -2.77 23.28 -14.04
CA GLY A 208 -3.06 24.55 -13.37
C GLY A 208 -2.66 24.53 -11.89
N PRO A 209 -2.66 25.70 -11.21
CA PRO A 209 -2.39 25.73 -9.77
C PRO A 209 -3.50 24.99 -9.01
N PRO A 210 -3.16 24.25 -7.94
CA PRO A 210 -4.19 23.68 -7.07
C PRO A 210 -5.04 24.80 -6.45
N PRO A 211 -6.33 24.54 -6.16
CA PRO A 211 -7.16 25.50 -5.44
C PRO A 211 -6.55 25.80 -4.08
N GLU A 212 -6.65 27.05 -3.65
CA GLU A 212 -6.17 27.47 -2.35
C GLU A 212 -6.98 26.77 -1.25
N PRO A 213 -6.38 26.37 -0.11
CA PRO A 213 -7.10 25.65 0.95
C PRO A 213 -8.43 26.31 1.35
N GLY A 214 -8.45 27.65 1.44
CA GLY A 214 -9.65 28.42 1.80
C GLY A 214 -10.81 28.27 0.81
N GLU A 215 -10.53 28.05 -0.47
CA GLU A 215 -11.55 27.77 -1.50
C GLU A 215 -12.22 26.41 -1.29
N LEU A 216 -11.51 25.47 -0.66
CA LEU A 216 -11.99 24.14 -0.30
C LEU A 216 -12.66 24.09 1.08
N GLY A 217 -12.75 25.22 1.79
CA GLY A 217 -13.15 25.25 3.20
C GLY A 217 -12.15 24.54 4.12
N LEU A 218 -10.90 24.39 3.67
CA LEU A 218 -9.77 23.90 4.46
C LEU A 218 -8.97 25.09 4.96
N TYR A 219 -8.54 25.03 6.22
CA TYR A 219 -7.83 26.15 6.84
C TYR A 219 -6.50 25.66 7.38
N GLU A 220 -5.46 26.46 7.17
CA GLU A 220 -4.15 26.19 7.73
C GLU A 220 -4.22 26.25 9.26
N PHE A 221 -3.66 25.23 9.91
CA PHE A 221 -3.54 25.23 11.35
C PHE A 221 -2.40 26.17 11.76
N ASP A 222 -2.74 27.39 12.17
CA ASP A 222 -1.77 28.33 12.71
C ASP A 222 -1.51 28.07 14.21
N ARG A 223 -0.33 27.53 14.52
CA ARG A 223 0.14 27.30 15.90
C ARG A 223 0.29 28.59 16.71
N ARG A 224 0.37 29.74 16.05
CA ARG A 224 0.56 31.06 16.67
C ARG A 224 -0.75 31.80 16.88
N ALA A 225 -1.89 31.25 16.43
CA ALA A 225 -3.21 31.78 16.77
C ALA A 225 -3.38 31.75 18.29
N ARG A 226 -3.12 32.91 18.92
CA ARG A 226 -3.31 33.12 20.35
C ARG A 226 -4.78 32.84 20.64
N ARG A 227 -5.05 32.15 21.76
CA ARG A 227 -6.42 32.12 22.32
C ARG A 227 -6.78 33.56 22.68
N GLY A 228 -7.49 34.23 21.78
CA GLY A 228 -7.91 35.62 21.94
C GLY A 228 -7.48 36.44 20.73
N GLU A 229 -8.47 37.01 20.04
CA GLU A 229 -8.39 37.88 18.86
C GLU A 229 -8.42 37.15 17.51
N GLY A 230 -9.66 36.90 17.06
CA GLY A 230 -9.98 36.38 15.72
C GLY A 230 -11.36 35.76 15.72
N SER A 231 -12.33 36.44 15.12
CA SER A 231 -13.74 36.08 14.99
C SER A 231 -13.98 34.59 14.71
N VAL A 232 -14.66 33.89 15.62
CA VAL A 232 -15.28 32.60 15.34
C VAL A 232 -16.45 32.87 14.39
N PRO A 233 -16.52 32.26 13.18
CA PRO A 233 -17.70 32.35 12.35
C PRO A 233 -18.88 31.68 13.09
N PRO A 234 -20.08 32.27 13.09
CA PRO A 234 -21.18 31.80 13.93
C PRO A 234 -21.73 30.48 13.38
N HIS A 235 -21.16 29.35 13.79
CA HIS A 235 -21.89 28.09 13.73
C HIS A 235 -22.88 28.07 14.88
N THR A 236 -24.13 28.36 14.53
CA THR A 236 -25.34 28.14 15.32
C THR A 236 -25.30 26.81 16.07
N LEU A 237 -24.86 26.87 17.33
CA LEU A 237 -25.15 25.85 18.33
C LEU A 237 -26.66 25.91 18.61
N LYS A 238 -27.41 25.02 17.95
CA LYS A 238 -28.78 24.68 18.39
C LYS A 238 -28.67 24.14 19.81
N ARG A 239 -28.96 24.99 20.80
CA ARG A 239 -29.24 24.56 22.17
C ARG A 239 -30.45 23.64 22.11
N ARG A 240 -30.26 22.39 22.51
CA ARG A 240 -31.36 21.49 22.88
C ARG A 240 -31.91 21.96 24.22
N SER A 241 -33.17 22.39 24.20
CA SER A 241 -34.10 22.31 25.34
C SER A 241 -34.51 20.87 25.59
#